data_AF-A0A2D6X0V6-F1
#
_entry.id   AF-A0A2D6X0V6-F1
#
_cell.length_a   1.000
_cell.length_b   1.000
_cell.length_c   1.000
_cell.angle_alpha   90.00
_cell.angle_beta   90.00
_cell.angle_gamma   90.00
#
_symmetry.space_group_name_H-M   'P 1'
#
loop_
_entity.id
_entity.type
_entity.pdbx_description
1 polymer ?
#
loop_
_entity_poly.entity_id
_entity_poly.type
_entity_poly.pdbx_seq_one_letter_code
_entity_poly.pdbx_strand_id
1 'polypeptide(L)' 'MILIGVTLAPTVANQIQAAKDPDSNATTPSNITGSSASILGLTTLFYCLAVASAGIGIATIGLRQSGLM' A
#
# COMPACT_ATOMS: atom_id res chain seq x y z
N MET A 1 7.95 1.24 -13.36
CA MET A 1 7.61 1.79 -12.03
C MET A 1 6.67 0.84 -11.28
N ILE A 2 6.94 -0.47 -11.30
CA ILE A 2 6.19 -1.47 -10.50
C ILE A 2 7.08 -2.05 -9.41
N LEU A 3 8.33 -2.34 -9.77
CA LEU A 3 9.34 -2.89 -8.88
C LEU A 3 9.57 -1.98 -7.67
N ILE A 4 9.75 -0.67 -7.90
CA ILE A 4 9.94 0.33 -6.84
C ILE A 4 8.71 0.40 -5.91
N GLY A 5 7.49 0.37 -6.47
CA GLY A 5 6.24 0.40 -5.69
C GLY A 5 6.04 -0.85 -4.84
N VAL A 6 6.37 -2.03 -5.37
CA VAL A 6 6.33 -3.30 -4.63
C VAL A 6 7.41 -3.34 -3.55
N THR A 7 8.61 -2.84 -3.81
CA THR A 7 9.69 -2.78 -2.81
C THR A 7 9.44 -1.74 -1.71
N LEU A 8 8.67 -0.69 -1.98
CA LEU A 8 8.27 0.32 -0.97
C LEU A 8 7.02 -0.08 -0.18
N ALA A 9 6.23 -1.04 -0.64
CA ALA A 9 5.06 -1.55 0.09
C ALA A 9 5.34 -1.92 1.56
N PRO A 10 6.44 -2.64 1.92
CA PRO A 10 6.76 -2.91 3.31
C PRO A 10 7.11 -1.64 4.10
N THR A 11 7.74 -0.65 3.48
CA THR A 11 8.01 0.65 4.11
C THR A 11 6.71 1.39 4.44
N VAL A 12 5.77 1.45 3.48
CA VAL A 12 4.45 2.07 3.72
C VAL A 12 3.71 1.33 4.84
N ALA A 13 3.68 -0.01 4.80
CA ALA A 13 3.05 -0.80 5.85
C ALA A 13 3.69 -0.55 7.23
N ASN A 14 5.01 -0.42 7.30
CA ASN A 14 5.73 -0.16 8.54
C ASN A 14 5.46 1.26 9.07
N GLN A 15 5.31 2.24 8.20
CA GLN A 15 4.92 3.61 8.57
C GLN A 15 3.48 3.67 9.09
N ILE A 16 2.56 2.95 8.47
CA ILE A 16 1.16 2.86 8.94
C ILE A 16 1.09 2.10 10.27
N GLN A 17 1.89 1.06 10.45
CA GLN A 17 1.97 0.34 11.71
C GLN A 17 2.54 1.23 12.82
N ALA A 18 3.63 1.96 12.58
CA ALA A 18 4.17 2.92 13.54
C ALA A 18 3.19 4.07 13.86
N ALA A 19 2.32 4.46 12.92
CA ALA A 19 1.27 5.45 13.17
C ALA A 19 0.09 4.88 13.99
N LYS A 20 -0.20 3.58 13.86
CA LYS A 20 -1.25 2.88 14.62
C LYS A 20 -0.78 2.43 15.99
N ASP A 21 0.47 2.04 16.10
CA ASP A 21 1.12 1.50 17.29
C ASP A 21 2.61 1.92 17.25
N PRO A 22 2.93 3.11 17.79
CA PRO A 22 4.28 3.67 17.72
C PRO A 22 5.33 2.88 18.52
N ASP A 23 4.90 1.86 19.28
CA ASP A 23 5.68 1.20 20.32
C ASP A 23 5.73 -0.32 20.11
N SER A 24 4.81 -0.93 19.34
CA SER A 24 4.70 -2.41 19.19
C SER A 24 4.52 -3.17 20.52
N ASN A 25 4.37 -2.42 21.60
CA ASN A 25 4.18 -2.82 22.97
C ASN A 25 3.19 -1.77 23.50
N ALA A 26 2.10 -2.21 24.11
CA ALA A 26 0.88 -1.40 24.26
C ALA A 26 1.00 -0.22 25.27
N THR A 27 2.20 0.29 25.53
CA THR A 27 2.53 1.26 26.58
C THR A 27 2.30 2.71 26.20
N THR A 28 2.37 3.07 24.92
CA THR A 28 1.94 4.40 24.45
C THR A 28 0.54 4.32 23.86
N PRO A 29 -0.46 5.00 24.45
CA PRO A 29 -1.81 4.99 23.90
C PRO A 29 -1.78 5.64 22.52
N SER A 30 -2.06 4.84 21.49
CA SER A 30 -2.28 5.37 20.15
C SER A 30 -3.48 6.32 20.17
N ASN A 31 -3.24 7.60 19.90
CA ASN A 31 -4.29 8.61 19.80
C ASN A 31 -5.24 8.37 18.60
N ILE A 32 -4.95 7.38 17.76
CA ILE A 32 -5.77 6.97 16.63
C ILE A 32 -6.60 5.75 17.06
N THR A 33 -7.86 5.98 17.42
CA THR A 33 -8.79 4.93 17.83
C THR A 33 -10.09 4.95 17.01
N GLY A 34 -10.78 3.81 16.99
CA GLY A 34 -12.06 3.64 16.29
C GLY A 34 -11.92 3.76 14.77
N SER A 35 -12.72 4.62 14.15
CA SER A 35 -12.85 4.70 12.69
C SER A 35 -11.57 5.18 11.97
N SER A 36 -10.75 6.02 12.63
CA SER A 36 -9.49 6.51 12.07
C SER A 36 -8.42 5.42 11.94
N ALA A 37 -8.40 4.45 12.86
CA ALA A 37 -7.47 3.32 12.82
C ALA A 37 -7.78 2.37 11.65
N SER A 38 -9.06 2.20 11.31
CA SER A 38 -9.50 1.45 10.13
C SER A 38 -9.13 2.15 8.84
N ILE A 39 -9.30 3.47 8.75
CA ILE A 39 -8.89 4.27 7.58
C ILE A 39 -7.38 4.14 7.33
N LEU A 40 -6.57 4.21 8.38
CA LEU A 40 -5.12 3.99 8.29
C LEU A 40 -4.79 2.58 7.75
N GLY A 41 -5.45 1.52 8.22
CA GLY A 41 -5.28 0.18 7.66
C GLY A 41 -5.64 0.08 6.17
N LEU A 42 -6.71 0.77 5.75
CA LEU A 42 -7.15 0.80 4.34
C LEU A 42 -6.14 1.52 3.44
N THR A 43 -5.36 2.49 3.94
CA THR A 43 -4.36 3.19 3.11
C THR A 43 -3.29 2.27 2.53
N THR A 44 -2.83 1.28 3.31
CA THR A 44 -1.87 0.27 2.83
C THR A 44 -2.49 -0.58 1.72
N LEU A 45 -3.75 -0.93 1.87
CA LEU A 45 -4.48 -1.74 0.88
C LEU A 45 -4.72 -0.98 -0.42
N PHE A 46 -5.09 0.31 -0.33
CA PHE A 46 -5.21 1.18 -1.50
C PHE A 46 -3.88 1.44 -2.19
N TYR A 47 -2.77 1.56 -1.44
CA TYR A 47 -1.44 1.67 -2.02
C TYR A 47 -1.08 0.43 -2.85
N CYS A 48 -1.27 -0.77 -2.29
CA CYS A 48 -1.03 -2.02 -3.01
C CYS A 48 -1.92 -2.16 -4.26
N LEU A 49 -3.19 -1.75 -4.16
CA LEU A 49 -4.12 -1.78 -5.29
C LEU A 49 -3.75 -0.78 -6.39
N ALA A 50 -3.25 0.41 -6.02
CA ALA A 50 -2.77 1.40 -6.97
C ALA A 50 -1.52 0.91 -7.72
N VAL A 51 -0.58 0.27 -7.01
CA VAL A 51 0.59 -0.37 -7.64
C VAL A 51 0.13 -1.47 -8.59
N ALA A 52 -0.75 -2.39 -8.17
CA ALA A 52 -1.27 -3.44 -9.04
C ALA A 52 -1.98 -2.89 -10.29
N SER A 53 -2.78 -1.83 -10.13
CA SER A 53 -3.50 -1.18 -11.23
C SER A 53 -2.55 -0.52 -12.24
N ALA A 54 -1.47 0.11 -11.77
CA ALA A 54 -0.42 0.63 -12.63
C ALA A 54 0.29 -0.49 -13.42
N GLY A 55 0.46 -1.66 -12.82
CA GLY A 55 1.04 -2.84 -13.48
C GLY A 55 0.17 -3.39 -14.60
N ILE A 56 -1.14 -3.45 -14.37
CA ILE A 56 -2.12 -3.90 -15.37
C ILE A 56 -2.13 -2.95 -16.57
N GLY A 57 -2.07 -1.63 -16.37
CA GLY A 57 -2.00 -0.65 -17.47
C GLY A 57 -0.75 -0.80 -18.35
N ILE A 58 0.39 -1.22 -17.78
CA ILE A 58 1.59 -1.53 -18.56
C ILE A 58 1.45 -2.86 -19.29
N ALA A 59 0.85 -3.87 -18.64
CA ALA A 59 0.61 -5.17 -19.26
C ALA A 59 -0.33 -5.04 -20.48
N THR A 60 -1.37 -4.21 -20.41
CA THR A 60 -2.28 -3.99 -21.55
C THR A 60 -1.61 -3.24 -22.71
N ILE A 61 -0.73 -2.29 -22.43
CA ILE A 61 0.08 -1.62 -23.47
C ILE A 61 1.07 -2.61 -24.10
N GLY A 62 1.75 -3.43 -23.28
CA GLY A 62 2.64 -4.48 -23.78
C GLY A 62 1.92 -5.51 -24.64
N LEU A 63 0.69 -5.87 -24.30
CA LEU A 63 -0.14 -6.81 -25.06
C LEU A 63 -0.53 -6.25 -26.43
N ARG A 64 -0.86 -4.96 -26.51
CA ARG A 64 -1.08 -4.25 -27.77
C ARG A 64 0.17 -4.19 -28.63
N GLN A 65 1.33 -3.91 -28.04
CA GLN A 65 2.59 -3.86 -28.78
C GLN A 65 3.02 -5.25 -29.28
N SER A 66 2.59 -6.31 -28.59
CA SER A 66 2.78 -7.71 -29.00
C SER A 66 1.83 -8.17 -30.12
N GLY A 67 0.93 -7.30 -30.60
CA GLY A 67 0.01 -7.60 -31.71
C GLY A 67 -1.13 -8.56 -31.36
N LEU A 68 -1.36 -8.82 -30.07
CA LEU A 68 -2.46 -9.67 -29.59
C LEU A 68 -3.78 -8.88 -29.40
N MET A 69 -3.71 -7.53 -29.45
CA MET A 69 -4.84 -6.61 -29.44
C MET A 69 -4.64 -5.48 -30.45
#